data_AF-A0A017TGA0-F1
#
_entry.id   AF-A0A017TGA0-F1
#
_cell.length_a   1.000
_cell.length_b   1.000
_cell.length_c   1.000
_cell.angle_alpha   90.00
_cell.angle_beta   90.00
_cell.angle_gamma   90.00
#
_symmetry.space_group_name_H-M   'P 1'
#
loop_
_entity.id
_entity.type
_entity.pdbx_description
1 polymer ?
#
loop_
_entity_poly.entity_id
_entity_poly.type
_entity_poly.pdbx_seq_one_letter_code
_entity_poly.pdbx_strand_id
1 'polypeptide(L)'
;MAPTFKHAALTLALSVSALVGACGPATPPPADPGAQGTMPAPEPVPTLPTHDGTAPSEAPSAAPTSPITPPRPGEPAHSRPLSPTQMEEGLKKIGLDPMKLPLLEKMPLAQKKKVMPLLQKSLGMESCLGCHKEGDFQTETRNMKVAREMWRHFVAPLRTEAGGAVFCDSCHGGDEHVLARADRKALEAFMDAEYVQKLSRADKSDMECGTCHGDTMELQIIEKLWKIPEG
;
A
#
# COMPACT_ATOMS: atom_id res chain seq x y z
N MET A 1 -31.99 8.58 -27.54
CA MET A 1 -31.96 10.02 -27.28
C MET A 1 -30.62 10.34 -26.64
N ALA A 2 -29.75 11.07 -27.34
CA ALA A 2 -28.37 11.32 -26.92
C ALA A 2 -28.26 12.62 -26.11
N PRO A 3 -27.49 12.68 -25.02
CA PRO A 3 -27.21 13.93 -24.33
C PRO A 3 -26.05 14.68 -25.01
N THR A 4 -26.32 15.95 -25.34
CA THR A 4 -25.36 16.93 -25.83
C THR A 4 -24.62 17.55 -24.64
N PHE A 5 -23.32 17.27 -24.50
CA PHE A 5 -22.48 17.94 -23.52
C PHE A 5 -21.98 19.28 -24.07
N LYS A 6 -22.34 20.37 -23.38
CA LYS A 6 -21.90 21.73 -23.68
C LYS A 6 -20.50 21.93 -23.12
N HIS A 7 -19.54 22.24 -23.99
CA HIS A 7 -18.21 22.70 -23.62
C HIS A 7 -18.29 24.08 -22.94
N ALA A 8 -18.00 24.12 -21.64
CA ALA A 8 -17.71 25.36 -20.94
C ALA A 8 -16.20 25.60 -21.00
N ALA A 9 -15.79 26.58 -21.82
CA ALA A 9 -14.47 27.14 -21.80
C ALA A 9 -14.28 27.91 -20.48
N LEU A 10 -13.31 27.49 -19.66
CA LEU A 10 -12.88 28.28 -18.50
C LEU A 10 -11.49 28.84 -18.77
N THR A 11 -11.47 30.17 -18.78
CA THR A 11 -10.37 31.06 -19.06
C THR A 11 -9.31 31.10 -17.97
N LEU A 12 -8.08 31.28 -18.46
CA LEU A 12 -6.80 31.57 -17.82
C LEU A 12 -6.87 32.64 -16.70
N ALA A 13 -6.17 32.39 -15.58
CA ALA A 13 -5.60 33.46 -14.75
C ALA A 13 -4.24 33.01 -14.20
N LEU A 14 -3.16 33.42 -14.88
CA LEU A 14 -1.80 33.37 -14.37
C LEU A 14 -1.62 34.49 -13.33
N SER A 15 -1.39 34.14 -12.08
CA SER A 15 -0.87 35.05 -11.06
C SER A 15 0.61 34.74 -10.81
N VAL A 16 1.48 35.62 -11.31
CA VAL A 16 2.92 35.64 -11.01
C VAL A 16 3.10 36.30 -9.65
N SER A 17 3.47 35.53 -8.63
CA SER A 17 3.92 36.06 -7.33
C SER A 17 5.41 35.81 -7.18
N ALA A 18 6.19 36.88 -7.31
CA ALA A 18 7.60 36.91 -6.95
C ALA A 18 7.71 37.08 -5.42
N LEU A 19 8.26 36.09 -4.73
CA LEU A 19 8.68 36.22 -3.33
C LEU A 19 10.22 36.17 -3.27
N VAL A 20 10.80 37.34 -3.03
CA VAL A 20 12.19 37.51 -2.59
C VAL A 20 12.18 37.32 -1.08
N GLY A 21 12.90 36.31 -0.57
CA GLY A 21 12.94 35.99 0.86
C GLY A 21 14.28 35.41 1.29
N ALA A 22 15.13 36.32 1.80
CA ALA A 22 16.38 36.21 2.55
C ALA A 22 16.91 34.82 2.98
N CYS A 23 18.18 34.57 2.64
CA CYS A 23 19.06 33.65 3.36
C CYS A 23 19.43 34.23 4.74
N GLY A 24 19.25 33.45 5.80
CA GLY A 24 19.82 33.71 7.12
C GLY A 24 20.37 32.42 7.72
N PRO A 25 21.59 32.41 8.31
CA PRO A 25 22.15 31.21 8.93
C PRO A 25 21.56 31.03 10.34
N ALA A 26 20.89 29.89 10.58
CA ALA A 26 20.43 29.52 11.91
C ALA A 26 21.51 28.71 12.64
N THR A 27 22.14 29.35 13.63
CA THR A 27 22.97 28.70 14.65
C THR A 27 22.08 27.87 15.59
N PRO A 28 22.43 26.61 15.94
CA PRO A 28 21.66 25.83 16.91
C PRO A 28 21.88 26.32 18.35
N PRO A 29 20.84 26.32 19.21
CA PRO A 29 20.99 26.60 20.63
C PRO A 29 21.67 25.42 21.37
N PRO A 30 22.38 25.70 22.49
CA PRO A 30 23.04 24.67 23.31
C PRO A 30 22.02 23.79 24.06
N ALA A 31 22.44 22.56 24.34
CA ALA A 31 21.69 21.56 25.09
C ALA A 31 21.67 21.89 26.59
N ASP A 32 20.47 21.91 27.17
CA ASP A 32 20.28 21.99 28.62
C ASP A 32 20.37 20.58 29.26
N PRO A 33 21.10 20.44 30.39
CA PRO A 33 21.12 19.22 31.18
C PRO A 33 20.07 19.25 32.30
N GLY A 34 19.25 18.19 32.36
CA GLY A 34 18.70 17.70 33.62
C GLY A 34 17.38 18.30 34.09
N ALA A 35 16.33 17.49 34.01
CA ALA A 35 15.20 17.56 34.93
C ALA A 35 14.72 16.14 35.25
N GLN A 36 15.12 15.64 36.41
CA GLN A 36 14.49 14.51 37.07
C GLN A 36 13.15 15.00 37.65
N GLY A 37 12.05 14.39 37.20
CA GLY A 37 10.69 14.74 37.62
C GLY A 37 9.95 13.53 38.18
N THR A 38 9.74 13.59 39.48
CA THR A 38 8.99 12.71 40.40
C THR A 38 7.62 12.26 39.88
N MET A 39 7.27 10.97 40.09
CA MET A 39 5.91 10.47 39.87
C MET A 39 4.97 10.85 41.03
N PRO A 40 3.75 11.32 40.78
CA PRO A 40 2.69 11.39 41.78
C PRO A 40 1.85 10.09 41.86
N ALA A 41 1.32 9.86 43.06
CA ALA A 41 0.52 8.72 43.50
C ALA A 41 -0.92 8.70 42.92
N PRO A 42 -1.61 7.55 42.92
CA PRO A 42 -2.99 7.44 42.47
C PRO A 42 -3.99 7.89 43.55
N GLU A 43 -4.94 8.74 43.16
CA GLU A 43 -6.10 9.15 43.98
C GLU A 43 -7.40 8.43 43.53
N PRO A 44 -8.41 8.35 44.42
CA PRO A 44 -9.50 7.39 44.31
C PRO A 44 -10.71 7.85 43.47
N VAL A 45 -11.50 6.82 43.12
CA VAL A 45 -12.73 6.78 42.31
C VAL A 45 -13.90 7.58 42.92
N PRO A 46 -14.75 8.21 42.09
CA PRO A 46 -16.15 8.44 42.42
C PRO A 46 -17.12 7.61 41.56
N THR A 47 -18.16 7.14 42.23
CA THR A 47 -19.25 6.26 41.78
C THR A 47 -20.32 7.02 40.95
N LEU A 48 -20.82 6.34 39.89
CA LEU A 48 -22.07 6.43 39.11
C LEU A 48 -22.97 7.69 39.16
N PRO A 49 -23.62 7.96 38.01
CA PRO A 49 -25.08 7.84 37.96
C PRO A 49 -25.58 6.86 36.91
N THR A 50 -26.68 6.20 37.27
CA THR A 50 -27.50 5.28 36.47
C THR A 50 -28.28 6.05 35.40
N HIS A 51 -28.18 5.64 34.14
CA HIS A 51 -29.10 6.05 33.07
C HIS A 51 -29.84 4.84 32.51
N ASP A 52 -31.16 4.88 32.68
CA ASP A 52 -32.14 4.01 32.04
C ASP A 52 -32.29 4.33 30.55
N GLY A 53 -32.36 3.27 29.75
CA GLY A 53 -33.28 3.19 28.61
C GLY A 53 -32.82 3.83 27.29
N THR A 54 -32.15 3.04 26.44
CA THR A 54 -32.37 3.05 24.98
C THR A 54 -32.06 1.66 24.43
N ALA A 55 -32.99 1.15 23.62
CA ALA A 55 -32.97 -0.20 23.04
C ALA A 55 -31.72 -0.44 22.15
N PRO A 56 -31.22 -1.70 22.09
CA PRO A 56 -30.09 -2.03 21.24
C PRO A 56 -30.49 -1.97 19.76
N SER A 57 -29.89 -1.00 19.06
CA SER A 57 -29.81 -1.01 17.59
C SER A 57 -28.92 -2.18 17.18
N GLU A 58 -29.47 -3.12 16.41
CA GLU A 58 -28.75 -4.25 15.83
C GLU A 58 -27.44 -3.77 15.19
N ALA A 59 -26.32 -4.27 15.74
CA ALA A 59 -25.03 -4.15 15.10
C ALA A 59 -25.06 -4.94 13.78
N PRO A 60 -24.54 -4.40 12.67
CA PRO A 60 -24.36 -5.19 11.46
C PRO A 60 -23.46 -6.38 11.78
N SER A 61 -24.05 -7.58 11.67
CA SER A 61 -23.39 -8.87 11.83
C SER A 61 -22.23 -8.94 10.84
N ALA A 62 -21.01 -8.78 11.36
CA ALA A 62 -19.80 -9.02 10.60
C ALA A 62 -19.82 -10.48 10.15
N ALA A 63 -19.94 -10.70 8.84
CA ALA A 63 -19.88 -12.04 8.27
C ALA A 63 -18.56 -12.70 8.69
N PRO A 64 -18.57 -13.97 9.11
CA PRO A 64 -17.35 -14.68 9.48
C PRO A 64 -16.43 -14.75 8.27
N THR A 65 -15.29 -14.08 8.36
CA THR A 65 -14.19 -14.21 7.40
C THR A 65 -13.65 -15.64 7.52
N SER A 66 -14.09 -16.53 6.62
CA SER A 66 -13.53 -17.87 6.54
C SER A 66 -12.00 -17.78 6.37
N PRO A 67 -11.23 -18.59 7.10
CA PRO A 67 -9.79 -18.65 6.91
C PRO A 67 -9.50 -19.04 5.45
N ILE A 68 -8.69 -18.22 4.78
CA ILE A 68 -8.30 -18.43 3.40
C ILE A 68 -7.34 -19.62 3.36
N THR A 69 -7.82 -20.77 2.86
CA THR A 69 -6.97 -21.94 2.62
C THR A 69 -5.98 -21.62 1.49
N PRO A 70 -4.66 -21.79 1.70
CA PRO A 70 -3.70 -21.59 0.61
C PRO A 70 -3.97 -22.56 -0.54
N PRO A 71 -3.81 -22.12 -1.81
CA PRO A 71 -4.00 -22.98 -2.97
C PRO A 71 -3.04 -24.17 -2.96
N ARG A 72 -3.48 -25.31 -3.47
CA ARG A 72 -2.64 -26.51 -3.57
C ARG A 72 -1.64 -26.34 -4.73
N PRO A 73 -0.37 -26.75 -4.58
CA PRO A 73 0.60 -26.69 -5.69
C PRO A 73 0.08 -27.40 -6.95
N GLY A 74 0.08 -26.69 -8.08
CA GLY A 74 -0.39 -27.21 -9.39
C GLY A 74 -1.86 -26.93 -9.72
N GLU A 75 -2.62 -26.29 -8.83
CA GLU A 75 -3.95 -25.79 -9.15
C GLU A 75 -3.85 -24.53 -10.05
N PRO A 76 -4.73 -24.35 -11.06
CA PRO A 76 -4.71 -23.15 -11.91
C PRO A 76 -4.77 -21.89 -11.04
N ALA A 77 -4.00 -20.87 -11.39
CA ALA A 77 -4.08 -19.59 -10.71
C ALA A 77 -5.55 -19.11 -10.71
N HIS A 78 -6.10 -18.87 -9.52
CA HIS A 78 -7.42 -18.27 -9.34
C HIS A 78 -7.22 -16.83 -8.95
N SER A 79 -7.90 -15.91 -9.64
CA SER A 79 -7.85 -14.49 -9.28
C SER A 79 -8.35 -14.29 -7.85
N ARG A 80 -7.50 -13.79 -6.96
CA ARG A 80 -7.80 -13.67 -5.51
C ARG A 80 -8.31 -12.27 -5.15
N PRO A 81 -9.51 -12.15 -4.53
CA PRO A 81 -10.03 -10.86 -4.10
C PRO A 81 -9.06 -10.10 -3.19
N LEU A 82 -9.11 -8.77 -3.30
CA LEU A 82 -8.29 -7.89 -2.48
C LEU A 82 -8.64 -8.07 -0.99
N SER A 83 -7.62 -8.16 -0.14
CA SER A 83 -7.79 -8.27 1.31
C SER A 83 -7.06 -7.13 2.06
N PRO A 84 -7.57 -6.68 3.22
CA PRO A 84 -6.81 -5.80 4.10
C PRO A 84 -5.45 -6.43 4.46
N THR A 85 -4.38 -5.63 4.49
CA THR A 85 -3.06 -6.15 4.85
C THR A 85 -3.00 -6.56 6.32
N GLN A 86 -2.40 -7.71 6.59
CA GLN A 86 -2.07 -8.19 7.93
C GLN A 86 -0.67 -7.71 8.37
N MET A 87 0.04 -6.95 7.53
CA MET A 87 1.40 -6.50 7.78
C MET A 87 1.49 -5.12 8.45
N GLU A 88 0.37 -4.42 8.70
CA GLU A 88 0.41 -3.06 9.27
C GLU A 88 1.17 -2.98 10.59
N GLU A 89 0.89 -3.89 11.53
CA GLU A 89 1.57 -3.92 12.82
C GLU A 89 3.06 -4.24 12.66
N GLY A 90 3.40 -5.14 11.73
CA GLY A 90 4.78 -5.47 11.38
C GLY A 90 5.55 -4.25 10.87
N LEU A 91 4.93 -3.48 9.97
CA LEU A 91 5.49 -2.22 9.44
C LEU A 91 5.68 -1.17 10.55
N LYS A 92 4.65 -0.95 11.37
CA LYS A 92 4.73 -0.01 12.52
C LYS A 92 5.85 -0.41 13.48
N LYS A 93 5.99 -1.70 13.79
CA LYS A 93 7.03 -2.24 14.68
C LYS A 93 8.45 -1.99 14.16
N ILE A 94 8.64 -1.94 12.85
CA ILE A 94 9.95 -1.65 12.23
C ILE A 94 10.16 -0.15 11.95
N GLY A 95 9.27 0.70 12.46
CA GLY A 95 9.35 2.16 12.35
C GLY A 95 8.91 2.69 10.99
N LEU A 96 8.06 1.95 10.27
CA LEU A 96 7.44 2.41 9.02
C LEU A 96 5.98 2.77 9.28
N ASP A 97 5.56 3.91 8.73
CA ASP A 97 4.16 4.30 8.66
C ASP A 97 3.50 3.64 7.44
N PRO A 98 2.54 2.71 7.61
CA PRO A 98 1.85 2.05 6.49
C PRO A 98 1.14 3.03 5.55
N MET A 99 0.78 4.21 6.04
CA MET A 99 0.09 5.23 5.26
C MET A 99 1.04 6.19 4.54
N LYS A 100 2.35 6.13 4.82
CA LYS A 100 3.37 7.03 4.26
C LYS A 100 4.68 6.28 4.00
N LEU A 101 4.58 5.12 3.37
CA LEU A 101 5.74 4.28 3.06
C LEU A 101 6.71 5.02 2.11
N PRO A 102 8.01 5.10 2.44
CA PRO A 102 9.00 5.64 1.51
C PRO A 102 9.17 4.68 0.33
N LEU A 103 9.69 5.21 -0.77
CA LEU A 103 10.15 4.36 -1.87
C LEU A 103 11.25 3.42 -1.39
N LEU A 104 11.21 2.17 -1.85
CA LEU A 104 12.11 1.12 -1.36
C LEU A 104 13.58 1.54 -1.52
N GLU A 105 13.96 2.20 -2.60
CA GLU A 105 15.32 2.65 -2.89
C GLU A 105 15.82 3.71 -1.91
N LYS A 106 14.92 4.59 -1.46
CA LYS A 106 15.20 5.68 -0.50
C LYS A 106 15.30 5.18 0.93
N MET A 107 14.91 3.94 1.19
CA MET A 107 14.97 3.34 2.51
C MET A 107 16.41 2.96 2.90
N PRO A 108 16.86 3.26 4.13
CA PRO A 108 18.16 2.80 4.63
C PRO A 108 18.27 1.26 4.62
N LEU A 109 19.48 0.73 4.40
CA LEU A 109 19.71 -0.72 4.32
C LEU A 109 19.22 -1.47 5.57
N ALA A 110 19.42 -0.89 6.76
CA ALA A 110 18.96 -1.49 8.02
C ALA A 110 17.43 -1.67 8.06
N GLN A 111 16.68 -0.74 7.47
CA GLN A 111 15.22 -0.82 7.42
C GLN A 111 14.76 -1.74 6.29
N LYS A 112 15.43 -1.75 5.12
CA LYS A 112 15.19 -2.73 4.05
C LYS A 112 15.28 -4.16 4.58
N LYS A 113 16.36 -4.48 5.33
CA LYS A 113 16.54 -5.80 5.96
C LYS A 113 15.40 -6.21 6.89
N LYS A 114 14.76 -5.25 7.57
CA LYS A 114 13.59 -5.50 8.44
C LYS A 114 12.29 -5.67 7.66
N VAL A 115 12.17 -5.06 6.49
CA VAL A 115 11.02 -5.21 5.57
C VAL A 115 11.06 -6.56 4.85
N MET A 116 12.24 -7.09 4.52
CA MET A 116 12.38 -8.33 3.73
C MET A 116 11.58 -9.52 4.28
N PRO A 117 11.56 -9.83 5.59
CA PRO A 117 10.74 -10.92 6.13
C PRO A 117 9.23 -10.71 5.91
N LEU A 118 8.75 -9.47 5.91
CA LEU A 118 7.34 -9.15 5.64
C LEU A 118 7.01 -9.39 4.16
N LEU A 119 7.91 -8.99 3.25
CA LEU A 119 7.76 -9.27 1.81
C LEU A 119 7.78 -10.76 1.53
N GLN A 120 8.75 -11.48 2.11
CA GLN A 120 8.88 -12.92 2.00
C GLN A 120 7.57 -13.62 2.44
N LYS A 121 7.05 -13.27 3.62
CA LYS A 121 5.79 -13.82 4.13
C LYS A 121 4.60 -13.49 3.24
N SER A 122 4.53 -12.26 2.74
CA SER A 122 3.42 -11.79 1.90
C SER A 122 3.33 -12.51 0.55
N LEU A 123 4.48 -12.93 0.02
CA LEU A 123 4.60 -13.63 -1.25
C LEU A 123 4.63 -15.17 -1.08
N GLY A 124 4.61 -15.67 0.15
CA GLY A 124 4.69 -17.11 0.44
C GLY A 124 6.03 -17.75 0.10
N MET A 125 7.10 -16.95 0.00
CA MET A 125 8.42 -17.47 -0.35
C MET A 125 9.08 -18.13 0.87
N GLU A 126 9.57 -19.35 0.71
CA GLU A 126 10.31 -20.04 1.79
C GLU A 126 11.75 -19.53 1.94
N SER A 127 12.30 -18.93 0.89
CA SER A 127 13.68 -18.44 0.87
C SER A 127 13.81 -17.06 0.22
N CYS A 128 14.93 -16.39 0.50
CA CYS A 128 15.29 -15.14 -0.14
C CYS A 128 15.75 -15.32 -1.61
N LEU A 129 16.03 -16.56 -2.04
CA LEU A 129 16.64 -16.86 -3.34
C LEU A 129 15.67 -16.69 -4.52
N GLY A 130 14.36 -16.60 -4.25
CA GLY A 130 13.39 -16.22 -5.27
C GLY A 130 13.62 -14.81 -5.81
N CYS A 131 14.21 -13.92 -5.01
CA CYS A 131 14.54 -12.55 -5.44
C CYS A 131 16.04 -12.26 -5.44
N HIS A 132 16.83 -12.87 -4.57
CA HIS A 132 18.25 -12.55 -4.44
C HIS A 132 19.14 -13.64 -5.02
N LYS A 133 20.33 -13.26 -5.47
CA LYS A 133 21.36 -14.21 -5.87
C LYS A 133 22.03 -14.78 -4.61
N GLU A 134 22.21 -16.10 -4.58
CA GLU A 134 22.92 -16.77 -3.48
C GLU A 134 24.35 -16.24 -3.35
N GLY A 135 24.78 -15.95 -2.12
CA GLY A 135 26.09 -15.38 -1.83
C GLY A 135 26.26 -13.90 -2.18
N ASP A 136 25.35 -13.29 -2.93
CA ASP A 136 25.39 -11.87 -3.28
C ASP A 136 23.99 -11.23 -3.35
N PHE A 137 23.54 -10.76 -2.18
CA PHE A 137 22.26 -10.09 -2.01
C PHE A 137 22.23 -8.66 -2.58
N GLN A 138 23.37 -8.12 -3.02
CA GLN A 138 23.46 -6.77 -3.60
C GLN A 138 23.32 -6.79 -5.12
N THR A 139 23.67 -7.90 -5.77
CA THR A 139 23.43 -8.09 -7.21
C THR A 139 21.94 -7.95 -7.50
N GLU A 140 21.60 -6.94 -8.31
CA GLU A 140 20.24 -6.69 -8.74
C GLU A 140 19.77 -7.76 -9.72
N THR A 141 18.75 -8.53 -9.32
CA THR A 141 18.10 -9.52 -10.17
C THR A 141 16.88 -8.94 -10.88
N ARG A 142 16.32 -9.68 -11.83
CA ARG A 142 15.03 -9.33 -12.46
C ARG A 142 13.91 -9.19 -11.41
N ASN A 143 13.79 -10.16 -10.50
CA ASN A 143 12.72 -10.16 -9.50
C ASN A 143 12.87 -9.02 -8.48
N MET A 144 14.10 -8.60 -8.17
CA MET A 144 14.33 -7.38 -7.38
C MET A 144 13.84 -6.11 -8.08
N LYS A 145 14.00 -6.01 -9.41
CA LYS A 145 13.46 -4.88 -10.18
C LYS A 145 11.93 -4.89 -10.17
N VAL A 146 11.33 -6.07 -10.38
CA VAL A 146 9.86 -6.22 -10.33
C VAL A 146 9.32 -5.84 -8.96
N ALA A 147 9.90 -6.36 -7.87
CA ALA A 147 9.47 -6.03 -6.51
C ALA A 147 9.57 -4.53 -6.20
N ARG A 148 10.60 -3.85 -6.72
CA ARG A 148 10.78 -2.40 -6.58
C ARG A 148 9.69 -1.61 -7.29
N GLU A 149 9.37 -1.97 -8.53
CA GLU A 149 8.29 -1.30 -9.28
C GLU A 149 6.92 -1.62 -8.69
N MET A 150 6.68 -2.84 -8.21
CA MET A 150 5.48 -3.19 -7.46
C MET A 150 5.32 -2.33 -6.20
N TRP A 151 6.42 -2.12 -5.46
CA TRP A 151 6.40 -1.23 -4.29
C TRP A 151 6.07 0.21 -4.66
N ARG A 152 6.73 0.73 -5.71
CA ARG A 152 6.58 2.11 -6.17
C ARG A 152 5.17 2.40 -6.70
N HIS A 153 4.61 1.48 -7.49
CA HIS A 153 3.37 1.72 -8.22
C HIS A 153 2.13 1.26 -7.48
N PHE A 154 2.25 0.30 -6.53
CA PHE A 154 1.09 -0.25 -5.83
C PHE A 154 1.17 -0.02 -4.31
N VAL A 155 2.22 -0.51 -3.65
CA VAL A 155 2.28 -0.48 -2.17
C VAL A 155 2.32 0.96 -1.62
N ALA A 156 3.24 1.79 -2.12
CA ALA A 156 3.39 3.15 -1.61
C ALA A 156 2.18 4.06 -1.92
N PRO A 157 1.64 4.09 -3.16
CA PRO A 157 0.60 5.04 -3.52
C PRO A 157 -0.83 4.53 -3.33
N LEU A 158 -1.10 3.23 -3.19
CA LEU A 158 -2.49 2.73 -3.16
C LEU A 158 -3.02 2.49 -1.76
N ARG A 159 -4.31 2.74 -1.60
CA ARG A 159 -5.08 2.51 -0.38
C ARG A 159 -6.29 1.68 -0.72
N THR A 160 -6.85 0.99 0.26
CA THR A 160 -8.18 0.40 0.10
C THR A 160 -9.22 1.51 -0.02
N GLU A 161 -10.42 1.18 -0.50
CA GLU A 161 -11.55 2.12 -0.53
C GLU A 161 -11.85 2.74 0.84
N ALA A 162 -11.68 1.95 1.91
CA ALA A 162 -11.80 2.40 3.30
C ALA A 162 -10.62 3.29 3.78
N GLY A 163 -9.67 3.60 2.89
CA GLY A 163 -8.48 4.39 3.20
C GLY A 163 -7.39 3.62 3.95
N GLY A 164 -7.48 2.30 4.06
CA GLY A 164 -6.47 1.46 4.71
C GLY A 164 -5.21 1.28 3.87
N ALA A 165 -4.10 0.91 4.51
CA ALA A 165 -2.86 0.63 3.80
C ALA A 165 -3.00 -0.65 2.95
N VAL A 166 -2.33 -0.65 1.80
CA VAL A 166 -2.14 -1.84 0.97
C VAL A 166 -0.70 -2.29 1.12
N PHE A 167 -0.49 -3.59 1.24
CA PHE A 167 0.84 -4.19 1.21
C PHE A 167 0.82 -5.42 0.30
N CYS A 168 1.97 -6.06 0.11
CA CYS A 168 2.09 -7.18 -0.82
C CYS A 168 1.06 -8.29 -0.54
N ASP A 169 0.76 -8.58 0.72
CA ASP A 169 -0.19 -9.62 1.12
C ASP A 169 -1.65 -9.27 0.78
N SER A 170 -1.98 -7.99 0.59
CA SER A 170 -3.33 -7.57 0.20
C SER A 170 -3.76 -8.17 -1.15
N CYS A 171 -2.81 -8.31 -2.07
CA CYS A 171 -3.06 -8.91 -3.39
C CYS A 171 -2.50 -10.33 -3.48
N HIS A 172 -1.31 -10.58 -2.92
CA HIS A 172 -0.62 -11.86 -3.04
C HIS A 172 -1.17 -12.92 -2.07
N GLY A 173 -1.52 -12.52 -0.85
CA GLY A 173 -2.07 -13.44 0.15
C GLY A 173 -1.25 -14.72 0.37
N GLY A 174 0.08 -14.63 0.28
CA GLY A 174 1.00 -15.76 0.40
C GLY A 174 1.25 -16.54 -0.90
N ASP A 175 0.91 -16.00 -2.07
CA ASP A 175 1.19 -16.61 -3.37
C ASP A 175 1.74 -15.56 -4.35
N GLU A 176 2.83 -15.86 -5.05
CA GLU A 176 3.42 -14.96 -6.02
C GLU A 176 2.62 -14.90 -7.35
N HIS A 177 1.77 -15.89 -7.64
CA HIS A 177 0.99 -16.03 -8.87
C HIS A 177 -0.53 -15.97 -8.63
N VAL A 178 -1.06 -14.76 -8.42
CA VAL A 178 -2.47 -14.60 -8.00
C VAL A 178 -3.49 -14.36 -9.11
N LEU A 179 -3.09 -14.31 -10.38
CA LEU A 179 -3.99 -13.92 -11.47
C LEU A 179 -4.27 -15.06 -12.44
N ALA A 180 -5.55 -15.35 -12.66
CA ALA A 180 -6.03 -16.33 -13.63
C ALA A 180 -5.90 -15.79 -15.07
N ARG A 181 -4.71 -15.86 -15.66
CA ARG A 181 -4.42 -15.28 -16.99
C ARG A 181 -4.96 -16.08 -18.19
N ALA A 182 -5.55 -17.24 -17.97
CA ALA A 182 -6.02 -18.12 -19.04
C ALA A 182 -7.28 -17.60 -19.76
N ASP A 183 -8.18 -16.90 -19.05
CA ASP A 183 -9.37 -16.26 -19.61
C ASP A 183 -9.25 -14.74 -19.46
N ARG A 184 -8.91 -14.06 -20.56
CA ARG A 184 -8.71 -12.61 -20.58
C ARG A 184 -9.96 -11.84 -20.15
N LYS A 185 -11.15 -12.29 -20.56
CA LYS A 185 -12.39 -11.55 -20.28
C LYS A 185 -12.76 -11.68 -18.80
N ALA A 186 -12.62 -12.87 -18.25
CA ALA A 186 -12.81 -13.09 -16.81
C ALA A 186 -11.79 -12.31 -15.98
N LEU A 187 -10.52 -12.29 -16.42
CA LEU A 187 -9.47 -11.52 -15.77
C LEU A 187 -9.76 -10.02 -15.77
N GLU A 188 -10.18 -9.46 -16.91
CA GLU A 188 -10.51 -8.03 -17.04
C GLU A 188 -11.65 -7.63 -16.10
N ALA A 189 -12.75 -8.41 -16.09
CA ALA A 189 -13.88 -8.17 -15.18
C ALA A 189 -13.46 -8.25 -13.70
N PHE A 190 -12.55 -9.18 -13.37
CA PHE A 190 -11.99 -9.29 -12.04
C PHE A 190 -11.11 -8.08 -11.67
N MET A 191 -10.20 -7.65 -12.56
CA MET A 191 -9.33 -6.48 -12.32
C MET A 191 -10.16 -5.22 -12.05
N ASP A 192 -11.22 -5.02 -12.83
CA ASP A 192 -12.13 -3.89 -12.64
C ASP A 192 -12.79 -3.95 -11.26
N ALA A 193 -13.45 -5.07 -10.95
CA ALA A 193 -14.20 -5.24 -9.71
C ALA A 193 -13.33 -5.23 -8.44
N GLU A 194 -12.13 -5.82 -8.48
CA GLU A 194 -11.29 -5.99 -7.29
C GLU A 194 -10.20 -4.92 -7.14
N TYR A 195 -9.68 -4.37 -8.23
CA TYR A 195 -8.56 -3.42 -8.17
C TYR A 195 -8.99 -2.01 -8.54
N VAL A 196 -9.67 -1.80 -9.67
CA VAL A 196 -10.07 -0.45 -10.07
C VAL A 196 -11.12 0.13 -9.11
N GLN A 197 -12.14 -0.66 -8.77
CA GLN A 197 -13.25 -0.18 -7.95
C GLN A 197 -12.93 -0.13 -6.44
N LYS A 198 -12.03 -0.99 -5.94
CA LYS A 198 -11.76 -1.11 -4.49
C LYS A 198 -10.45 -0.48 -4.02
N LEU A 199 -9.61 -0.01 -4.95
CA LEU A 199 -8.39 0.72 -4.62
C LEU A 199 -8.56 2.20 -4.91
N SER A 200 -8.00 3.01 -4.04
CA SER A 200 -7.89 4.44 -4.20
C SER A 200 -6.42 4.85 -4.17
N ARG A 201 -6.11 6.04 -4.69
CA ARG A 201 -4.77 6.61 -4.56
C ARG A 201 -4.67 7.44 -3.29
N ALA A 202 -3.52 7.35 -2.63
CA ALA A 202 -3.18 8.14 -1.44
C ALA A 202 -3.18 9.65 -1.72
N ASP A 203 -2.90 10.03 -2.97
CA ASP A 203 -2.96 11.42 -3.46
C ASP A 203 -4.38 11.86 -3.88
N LYS A 204 -5.37 10.97 -3.75
CA LYS A 204 -6.79 11.17 -4.11
C LYS A 204 -7.05 11.44 -5.59
N SER A 205 -6.09 11.18 -6.47
CA SER A 205 -6.36 11.17 -7.91
C SER A 205 -7.16 9.93 -8.31
N ASP A 206 -7.85 10.03 -9.44
CA ASP A 206 -8.72 8.99 -9.96
C ASP A 206 -7.93 7.71 -10.29
N MET A 207 -8.59 6.57 -10.08
CA MET A 207 -8.09 5.25 -10.45
C MET A 207 -8.83 4.76 -11.68
N GLU A 208 -8.11 4.58 -12.78
CA GLU A 208 -8.64 4.03 -14.02
C GLU A 208 -7.72 2.91 -14.51
N CYS A 209 -8.17 2.13 -15.50
CA CYS A 209 -7.36 1.07 -16.09
C CYS A 209 -5.99 1.59 -16.59
N GLY A 210 -5.95 2.80 -17.16
CA GLY A 210 -4.73 3.46 -17.64
C GLY A 210 -3.76 3.83 -16.52
N THR A 211 -4.22 3.98 -15.28
CA THR A 211 -3.35 4.24 -14.12
C THR A 211 -2.38 3.09 -13.87
N CYS A 212 -2.81 1.86 -14.14
CA CYS A 212 -2.02 0.64 -13.93
C CYS A 212 -1.36 0.14 -15.22
N HIS A 213 -2.03 0.30 -16.37
CA HIS A 213 -1.59 -0.25 -17.65
C HIS A 213 -0.96 0.78 -18.59
N GLY A 214 -0.92 2.06 -18.20
CA GLY A 214 -0.59 3.18 -19.07
C GLY A 214 -1.68 3.45 -20.12
N ASP A 215 -1.52 4.56 -20.84
CA ASP A 215 -2.53 5.05 -21.80
C ASP A 215 -2.82 4.06 -22.94
N THR A 216 -1.87 3.20 -23.27
CA THR A 216 -2.01 2.19 -24.33
C THR A 216 -2.61 0.87 -23.86
N MET A 217 -3.04 0.76 -22.60
CA MET A 217 -3.55 -0.48 -22.01
C MET A 217 -2.55 -1.64 -22.16
N GLU A 218 -1.29 -1.40 -21.81
CA GLU A 218 -0.24 -2.40 -21.97
C GLU A 218 -0.42 -3.54 -20.95
N LEU A 219 -0.56 -4.77 -21.47
CA LEU A 219 -0.78 -5.96 -20.65
C LEU A 219 0.54 -6.62 -20.20
N GLN A 220 1.65 -6.29 -20.87
CA GLN A 220 3.01 -6.68 -20.49
C GLN A 220 3.68 -5.52 -19.73
N ILE A 221 3.11 -5.18 -18.58
CA ILE A 221 3.55 -4.02 -17.78
C ILE A 221 5.02 -4.14 -17.36
N ILE A 222 5.50 -5.36 -17.09
CA ILE A 222 6.87 -5.58 -16.62
C ILE A 222 7.86 -5.28 -17.76
N GLU A 223 7.63 -5.87 -18.93
CA GLU A 223 8.56 -5.82 -20.06
C GLU A 223 8.50 -4.49 -20.79
N LYS A 224 7.30 -3.94 -20.99
CA LYS A 224 7.11 -2.77 -21.85
C LYS A 224 6.94 -1.46 -21.09
N LEU A 225 6.13 -1.45 -20.04
CA LEU A 225 5.91 -0.24 -19.25
C LEU A 225 7.10 0.03 -18.32
N TRP A 226 7.54 -0.98 -17.58
CA TRP A 226 8.67 -0.88 -16.64
C TRP A 226 10.03 -1.20 -17.26
N LYS A 227 10.05 -1.71 -18.50
CA LYS A 227 11.27 -1.98 -19.28
C LYS A 227 12.20 -2.99 -18.60
N ILE A 228 11.64 -3.99 -17.94
CA ILE A 228 12.37 -5.09 -17.31
C ILE A 228 12.31 -6.30 -18.26
N PRO A 229 13.42 -6.67 -18.93
CA PRO A 229 13.40 -7.75 -19.90
C PRO A 229 13.04 -9.09 -19.26
N GLU A 230 12.50 -10.02 -20.06
CA GLU A 230 12.40 -11.43 -19.68
C GLU A 230 13.83 -11.97 -19.44
N GLY A 231 13.96 -12.81 -18.40
CA GLY A 231 15.23 -13.38 -17.95
C GLY A 231 15.53 -14.72 -18.57
#